data_AF-A0A255S6I7-F1
#
_entry.id   AF-A0A255S6I7-F1
#
_cell.length_a   1.000
_cell.length_b   1.000
_cell.length_c   1.000
_cell.angle_alpha   90.00
_cell.angle_beta   90.00
_cell.angle_gamma   90.00
#
_symmetry.space_group_name_H-M   'P 1'
#
loop_
_entity.id
_entity.type
_entity.pdbx_description
1 polymer ?
#
loop_
_entity_poly.entity_id
_entity_poly.type
_entity_poly.pdbx_seq_one_letter_code
_entity_poly.pdbx_strand_id
1 'polypeptide(L)' 'MIPMYYIIPAAIAKKLAIAEYRYGNETDGYLVNCGDLVGYGIEQAISEGARVLTAAEAVKFAHKYI' A
#
# COMPACT_ATOMS: atom_id res chain seq x y z
N MET A 1 3.61 16.87 6.16
CA MET A 1 4.33 15.61 6.40
C MET A 1 3.73 14.58 5.46
N ILE A 2 4.53 13.95 4.59
CA ILE A 2 4.02 12.94 3.67
C ILE A 2 3.77 11.65 4.47
N PRO A 3 2.58 11.03 4.40
CA PRO A 3 2.34 9.77 5.08
C PRO A 3 3.31 8.68 4.63
N MET A 4 3.81 7.88 5.58
CA MET A 4 4.79 6.83 5.28
C MET A 4 4.18 5.55 4.75
N TYR A 5 2.90 5.25 5.06
CA TYR A 5 2.28 3.95 4.79
C TYR A 5 0.94 4.09 4.08
N TYR A 6 0.67 3.16 3.17
CA TYR A 6 -0.55 3.11 2.39
C TYR A 6 -1.04 1.68 2.23
N ILE A 7 -2.35 1.52 2.09
CA ILE A 7 -2.91 0.32 1.45
C ILE A 7 -3.26 0.69 0.02
N ILE A 8 -2.74 -0.08 -0.93
CA ILE A 8 -3.10 0.08 -2.34
C ILE A 8 -4.03 -1.06 -2.80
N PRO A 9 -4.97 -0.78 -3.71
CA PRO A 9 -5.75 -1.81 -4.38
C PRO A 9 -4.87 -2.81 -5.14
N ALA A 10 -5.37 -4.03 -5.32
CA ALA A 10 -4.69 -5.09 -6.06
C ALA A 10 -4.29 -4.68 -7.48
N ALA A 11 -5.10 -3.84 -8.14
CA ALA A 11 -4.80 -3.31 -9.47
C ALA A 11 -3.50 -2.49 -9.50
N ILE A 12 -3.28 -1.64 -8.50
CA ILE A 12 -2.05 -0.85 -8.37
C ILE A 12 -0.88 -1.78 -8.03
N ALA A 13 -1.07 -2.72 -7.10
CA ALA A 13 -0.02 -3.68 -6.72
C ALA A 13 0.45 -4.53 -7.90
N LYS A 14 -0.45 -4.91 -8.81
CA LYS A 14 -0.15 -5.62 -10.06
C LYS A 14 0.61 -4.74 -11.05
N LYS A 15 0.21 -3.48 -11.24
CA LYS A 15 0.95 -2.51 -12.08
C LYS A 15 2.39 -2.31 -11.61
N LEU A 16 2.60 -2.33 -10.29
CA LEU A 16 3.91 -2.17 -9.67
C LEU A 16 4.69 -3.48 -9.51
N ALA A 17 4.09 -4.63 -9.83
CA ALA A 17 4.67 -5.95 -9.63
C ALA A 17 5.16 -6.22 -8.19
N ILE A 18 4.46 -5.69 -7.18
CA ILE A 18 4.83 -5.81 -5.76
C ILE A 18 3.93 -6.74 -4.94
N ALA A 19 2.88 -7.29 -5.55
CA ALA A 19 1.87 -8.10 -4.86
C ALA A 19 2.45 -9.33 -4.14
N GLU A 20 3.55 -9.91 -4.64
CA GLU A 20 4.19 -11.09 -4.03
C GLU A 20 5.17 -10.75 -2.89
N TYR A 21 5.56 -9.47 -2.77
CA TYR A 21 6.59 -9.02 -1.84
C TYR A 21 6.04 -8.22 -0.65
N ARG A 22 4.73 -7.96 -0.63
CA ARG A 22 4.07 -7.08 0.33
C ARG A 22 2.94 -7.80 1.05
N TYR A 23 2.74 -7.45 2.32
CA TYR A 23 1.64 -7.98 3.12
C TYR A 23 0.30 -7.51 2.55
N GLY A 24 -0.64 -8.42 2.38
CA GLY A 24 -1.94 -8.11 1.79
C GLY A 24 -2.50 -9.23 0.93
N ASN A 25 -3.63 -8.95 0.29
CA ASN A 25 -4.23 -9.82 -0.70
C ASN A 25 -5.14 -8.99 -1.64
N GLU A 26 -5.78 -9.66 -2.60
CA GLU A 26 -6.63 -8.98 -3.57
C GLU A 26 -7.87 -8.29 -2.97
N THR A 27 -8.32 -8.74 -1.80
CA THR A 27 -9.53 -8.26 -1.12
C THR A 27 -9.24 -7.07 -0.21
N ASP A 28 -8.21 -7.18 0.65
CA ASP A 28 -7.86 -6.17 1.64
C ASP A 28 -6.89 -5.11 1.10
N GLY A 29 -6.28 -5.36 -0.07
CA GLY A 29 -5.22 -4.55 -0.64
C GLY A 29 -3.84 -4.92 -0.09
N TYR A 30 -2.83 -4.15 -0.50
CA TYR A 30 -1.42 -4.39 -0.18
C TYR A 30 -0.83 -3.23 0.60
N LEU A 31 -0.15 -3.54 1.70
CA LEU A 31 0.56 -2.58 2.53
C LEU A 31 1.88 -2.19 1.85
N VAL A 32 2.03 -0.89 1.59
CA VAL A 32 3.22 -0.31 0.95
C VAL A 32 3.69 0.93 1.70
N ASN A 33 4.90 1.37 1.42
CA ASN A 33 5.42 2.63 1.90
C ASN A 33 5.55 3.67 0.77
N CYS A 34 5.93 4.90 1.10
CA CYS A 34 6.13 5.96 0.11
C CYS A 34 7.19 5.61 -0.95
N GLY A 35 8.19 4.79 -0.61
CA GLY A 35 9.24 4.32 -1.52
C GLY A 35 8.71 3.44 -2.64
N ASP A 36 7.75 2.57 -2.34
CA ASP A 36 7.07 1.72 -3.34
C ASP A 36 6.31 2.52 -4.40
N LEU A 37 5.90 3.74 -4.05
CA LEU A 37 5.09 4.61 -4.90
C LEU A 37 5.90 5.67 -5.64
N VAL A 38 7.23 5.74 -5.49
CA VAL A 38 8.07 6.78 -6.11
C VAL A 38 7.91 6.80 -7.64
N GLY A 39 7.93 5.63 -8.28
CA GLY A 39 7.75 5.52 -9.73
C GLY A 39 6.29 5.67 -10.20
N TYR A 40 5.32 5.55 -9.29
CA TYR A 40 3.89 5.63 -9.59
C TYR A 40 3.29 7.03 -9.37
N GLY A 41 3.82 7.75 -8.39
CA GLY A 41 3.22 8.96 -7.85
C GLY A 41 2.22 8.65 -6.73
N ILE A 42 2.43 9.28 -5.57
CA ILE A 42 1.54 9.13 -4.40
C ILE A 42 0.16 9.70 -4.68
N GLU A 43 0.08 10.87 -5.32
CA GLU A 43 -1.21 11.51 -5.64
C GLU A 43 -2.03 10.65 -6.61
N GLN A 44 -1.37 10.04 -7.59
CA GLN A 44 -2.01 9.10 -8.50
C GLN A 44 -2.46 7.83 -7.76
N ALA A 45 -1.65 7.30 -6.85
CA ALA A 45 -2.06 6.15 -6.05
C ALA A 45 -3.34 6.47 -5.25
N ILE A 46 -3.40 7.64 -4.60
CA ILE A 46 -4.55 8.08 -3.81
C ILE A 46 -5.78 8.26 -4.70
N SER A 47 -5.65 8.89 -5.87
CA SER A 47 -6.78 9.07 -6.80
C SER A 47 -7.32 7.75 -7.35
N GLU A 48 -6.46 6.72 -7.44
CA GLU A 48 -6.83 5.36 -7.83
C GLU A 48 -7.24 4.45 -6.66
N GLY A 49 -7.40 5.01 -5.45
CA GLY A 49 -7.98 4.31 -4.30
C GLY A 49 -6.99 3.86 -3.24
N ALA A 50 -5.74 4.33 -3.26
CA ALA A 50 -4.82 4.12 -2.15
C ALA A 50 -5.32 4.83 -0.88
N ARG A 51 -5.27 4.12 0.24
CA ARG A 51 -5.63 4.64 1.55
C ARG A 51 -4.39 4.93 2.38
N VAL A 52 -4.36 6.12 2.97
CA VAL A 52 -3.31 6.51 3.93
C VAL A 52 -3.50 5.73 5.23
N LEU A 53 -2.38 5.30 5.82
CA LEU A 53 -2.34 4.70 7.15
C LEU A 53 -1.40 5.46 8.08
N THR A 54 -1.77 5.47 9.36
CA THR A 54 -0.84 5.74 10.45
C THR A 54 0.12 4.56 10.65
N ALA A 55 1.24 4.79 11.36
CA ALA A 55 2.17 3.72 11.70
C ALA A 55 1.51 2.59 12.52
N ALA A 56 0.60 2.95 13.45
CA ALA A 56 -0.11 1.97 14.27
C ALA A 56 -1.05 1.08 13.43
N GLU A 57 -1.76 1.66 12.45
CA GLU A 57 -2.61 0.90 11.54
C GLU A 57 -1.79 0.00 10.62
N ALA A 58 -0.65 0.48 10.13
CA ALA A 58 0.27 -0.32 9.30
C ALA A 58 0.79 -1.55 10.06
N VAL A 59 1.20 -1.39 11.33
CA VAL A 59 1.64 -2.51 12.19
C VAL A 59 0.49 -3.50 12.40
N LYS A 60 -0.71 -3.00 12.74
CA LYS A 60 -1.89 -3.85 12.93
C LYS A 60 -2.25 -4.61 11.65
N PHE A 61 -2.14 -3.97 10.48
CA PHE A 61 -2.38 -4.62 9.21
C PHE A 61 -1.34 -5.71 8.94
N ALA A 62 -0.05 -5.41 9.09
CA ALA A 62 1.02 -6.39 8.87
C ALA A 62 0.87 -7.63 9.78
N HIS A 63 0.53 -7.45 11.06
CA HIS A 63 0.27 -8.55 11.99
C HIS A 63 -0.89 -9.48 11.59
N LYS A 64 -1.79 -9.07 10.69
CA LYS A 64 -2.83 -9.96 10.15
C LYS A 64 -2.26 -11.02 9.20
N TYR A 65 -1.08 -10.78 8.64
CA TYR A 65 -0.46 -11.55 7.55
C TYR A 65 0.89 -12.19 7.92
N ILE A 66 1.29 -12.08 9.18
CA ILE A 66 2.45 -12.74 9.79
C ILE A 66 1.90 -13.86 10.68
#